data_AF-A0A2E7HJI2-F1
#
_entry.id   AF-A0A2E7HJI2-F1
#
_cell.length_a   1.000
_cell.length_b   1.000
_cell.length_c   1.000
_cell.angle_alpha   90.00
_cell.angle_beta   90.00
_cell.angle_gamma   90.00
#
_symmetry.space_group_name_H-M   'P 1'
#
loop_
_entity.id
_entity.type
_entity.pdbx_description
1 polymer ?
#
loop_
_entity_poly.entity_id
_entity_poly.type
_entity_poly.pdbx_seq_one_letter_code
_entity_poly.pdbx_strand_id
1 'polypeptide(L)' 'MRTDFETLLVEQIDDHVLLVMLNRREVRNTTNTKMGEERLELFSGLYVDQEDIRCVVLTGSGDKAFSAGGDLKER' A
#
# COMPACT_ATOMS: atom_id res chain seq x y z
N MET A 1 4.07 -11.25 -8.13
CA MET A 1 3.22 -10.60 -7.10
C MET A 1 2.15 -9.79 -7.80
N ARG A 2 0.91 -9.78 -7.30
CA ARG A 2 -0.16 -8.94 -7.83
C ARG A 2 0.11 -7.47 -7.50
N THR A 3 -0.06 -6.57 -8.47
CA THR A 3 0.21 -5.12 -8.30
C THR A 3 -0.94 -4.22 -8.76
N ASP A 4 -2.02 -4.79 -9.31
CA ASP A 4 -3.24 -4.09 -9.73
C ASP A 4 -4.22 -3.95 -8.56
N PHE A 5 -3.91 -3.01 -7.68
CA PHE A 5 -4.74 -2.62 -6.54
C PHE A 5 -5.49 -1.33 -6.82
N GLU A 6 -6.65 -1.17 -6.19
CA GLU A 6 -7.46 0.04 -6.31
C GLU A 6 -6.93 1.15 -5.37
N THR A 7 -6.52 0.76 -4.17
CA THR A 7 -6.18 1.70 -3.08
C THR A 7 -4.69 1.73 -2.75
N LEU A 8 -3.87 0.94 -3.45
CA LEU A 8 -2.42 0.92 -3.34
C LEU A 8 -1.79 1.18 -4.70
N LEU A 9 -0.70 1.95 -4.73
CA LEU A 9 0.23 1.97 -5.86
C LEU A 9 1.48 1.18 -5.46
N VAL A 10 1.94 0.28 -6.32
CA VAL A 10 3.07 -0.60 -6.05
C VAL A 10 4.07 -0.50 -7.19
N GLU A 11 5.30 -0.13 -6.88
CA GLU A 11 6.37 0.10 -7.85
C GLU A 11 7.70 -0.44 -7.31
N GLN A 12 8.45 -1.18 -8.13
CA GLN A 12 9.82 -1.54 -7.81
C GLN A 12 10.74 -0.39 -8.23
N ILE A 13 11.39 0.24 -7.25
CA ILE A 13 12.19 1.46 -7.46
C ILE A 13 13.70 1.20 -7.46
N ASP A 14 14.11 -0.02 -7.10
CA ASP A 14 15.50 -0.51 -7.14
C ASP A 14 15.50 -2.06 -7.17
N ASP A 15 16.66 -2.69 -7.35
CA ASP A 15 16.82 -4.15 -7.54
C ASP A 15 16.11 -4.97 -6.45
N HIS A 16 16.09 -4.48 -5.21
CA HIS A 16 15.48 -5.18 -4.07
C HIS A 16 14.49 -4.33 -3.26
N VAL A 17 14.09 -3.16 -3.78
CA VAL A 17 13.29 -2.17 -3.05
C VAL A 17 11.92 -1.99 -3.70
N LEU A 18 10.88 -2.34 -2.96
CA LEU A 18 9.49 -2.13 -3.34
C LEU A 18 8.94 -0.87 -2.67
N LEU A 19 8.45 0.08 -3.47
CA LEU A 19 7.70 1.23 -3.01
C LEU A 19 6.19 0.88 -3.01
N VAL A 20 5.55 1.04 -1.86
CA VAL A 20 4.11 0.88 -1.69
C VAL A 20 3.53 2.20 -1.21
N MET A 21 2.62 2.78 -1.98
CA MET A 21 1.95 4.04 -1.65
C MET A 21 0.48 3.83 -1.36
N LEU A 22 0.00 4.32 -0.21
CA LEU A 22 -1.43 4.41 0.08
C LEU A 22 -2.07 5.44 -0.88
N ASN A 23 -3.11 5.04 -1.61
CA ASN A 23 -3.63 5.77 -2.77
C ASN A 23 -5.10 6.20 -2.61
N ARG A 24 -5.40 6.93 -1.54
CA ARG A 24 -6.70 7.58 -1.30
C ARG A 24 -6.48 9.05 -0.90
N ARG A 25 -5.71 9.78 -1.73
CA ARG A 25 -5.16 11.10 -1.41
C ARG A 25 -6.22 12.16 -1.08
N GLU A 26 -7.39 12.04 -1.70
CA GLU A 26 -8.57 12.89 -1.52
C GLU A 26 -9.15 12.82 -0.10
N VAL A 27 -8.96 11.68 0.57
CA VAL A 27 -9.35 11.46 1.98
C VAL A 27 -8.12 11.30 2.88
N ARG A 28 -6.96 11.86 2.48
CA ARG A 28 -5.71 11.83 3.25
C ARG A 28 -5.24 10.39 3.58
N ASN A 29 -5.41 9.48 2.62
CA ASN A 29 -4.98 8.09 2.70
C ASN A 29 -5.55 7.37 3.94
N THR A 30 -6.78 7.70 4.35
CA THR A 30 -7.48 6.94 5.40
C THR A 30 -7.71 5.50 4.94
N THR A 31 -7.56 4.55 5.85
CA THR A 31 -7.77 3.13 5.58
C THR A 31 -9.25 2.76 5.70
N ASN A 32 -9.87 2.37 4.59
CA ASN A 32 -11.16 1.68 4.57
C ASN A 32 -10.95 0.15 4.50
N THR A 33 -12.04 -0.61 4.47
CA THR A 33 -12.01 -2.08 4.40
C THR A 33 -11.22 -2.58 3.19
N LYS A 34 -11.48 -2.03 2.00
CA LYS A 34 -10.80 -2.41 0.76
C LYS A 34 -9.28 -2.25 0.85
N MET A 35 -8.79 -1.13 1.38
CA MET A 35 -7.36 -0.91 1.60
C MET A 35 -6.76 -1.87 2.64
N GLY A 36 -7.54 -2.24 3.66
CA GLY A 36 -7.14 -3.28 4.61
C GLY A 36 -6.95 -4.64 3.94
N GLU A 37 -7.89 -5.05 3.09
CA GLU A 37 -7.83 -6.30 2.33
C GLU A 37 -6.65 -6.32 1.35
N GLU A 38 -6.46 -5.25 0.57
CA GLU A 38 -5.36 -5.17 -0.40
C GLU A 38 -3.98 -5.17 0.28
N ARG A 39 -3.85 -4.50 1.43
CA ARG A 39 -2.63 -4.59 2.23
C ARG A 39 -2.38 -6.01 2.73
N LEU A 40 -3.41 -6.68 3.23
CA LEU A 40 -3.29 -8.06 3.69
C LEU A 40 -2.83 -8.97 2.53
N GLU A 41 -3.48 -8.87 1.36
CA GLU A 41 -3.13 -9.62 0.16
C GLU A 41 -1.67 -9.39 -0.26
N LEU A 42 -1.24 -8.13 -0.37
CA LEU A 42 0.13 -7.76 -0.75
C LEU A 42 1.18 -8.31 0.22
N PHE A 43 1.03 -8.03 1.52
CA PHE A 43 2.03 -8.42 2.51
C PHE A 43 2.03 -9.94 2.78
N SER A 44 0.87 -10.60 2.70
CA SER A 44 0.81 -12.07 2.76
C SER A 44 1.45 -12.72 1.54
N GLY A 45 1.31 -12.14 0.35
CA GLY A 45 2.03 -12.59 -0.85
C GLY A 45 3.54 -12.52 -0.65
N LEU A 46 4.05 -11.35 -0.25
CA LEU A 46 5.48 -11.14 0.02
C LEU A 46 6.05 -12.01 1.14
N TYR A 47 5.21 -12.39 2.11
CA TYR A 47 5.60 -13.32 3.17
C TYR A 47 5.82 -14.75 2.64
N VAL A 48 5.02 -15.18 1.66
CA VAL A 48 5.09 -16.52 1.07
C VAL A 48 6.22 -16.61 0.05
N ASP A 49 6.31 -15.63 -0.85
CA ASP A 49 7.36 -15.51 -1.84
C ASP A 49 7.78 -14.03 -1.94
N GLN A 50 9.03 -13.77 -1.57
CA GLN A 50 9.57 -12.40 -1.56
C GLN A 50 9.88 -11.88 -2.96
N GLU A 51 9.99 -12.75 -3.97
CA GLU A 51 10.34 -12.35 -5.36
C GLU A 51 11.61 -11.46 -5.41
N ASP A 52 12.62 -11.79 -4.60
CA ASP A 52 13.89 -11.05 -4.42
C ASP A 52 13.75 -9.62 -3.84
N ILE A 53 12.56 -9.24 -3.37
CA ILE A 53 12.35 -8.01 -2.59
C ILE A 53 12.94 -8.18 -1.18
N ARG A 54 13.79 -7.22 -0.78
CA ARG A 54 14.46 -7.21 0.54
C ARG A 54 14.05 -6.04 1.42
N CYS A 55 13.51 -4.98 0.81
CA CYS A 55 13.07 -3.79 1.50
C CYS A 55 11.73 -3.33 0.93
N VAL A 56 10.78 -2.99 1.80
CA VAL A 56 9.53 -2.35 1.41
C VAL A 56 9.47 -0.97 2.04
N VAL A 57 9.35 0.06 1.21
CA VAL A 57 9.06 1.42 1.63
C VAL A 57 7.56 1.62 1.57
N LEU A 58 6.92 1.74 2.73
CA LEU A 58 5.51 2.09 2.82
C LEU A 58 5.36 3.60 3.05
N THR A 59 4.67 4.29 2.15
CA THR A 59 4.41 5.74 2.24
C THR A 59 2.98 6.08 1.81
N GLY A 60 2.60 7.36 1.91
CA GLY A 60 1.33 7.88 1.38
C GLY A 60 1.55 8.53 0.02
N SER A 61 0.61 8.35 -0.90
CA SER A 61 0.60 9.11 -2.15
C SER A 61 0.22 10.58 -1.90
N GLY A 62 0.70 11.46 -2.78
CA GLY A 62 0.48 12.91 -2.66
C GLY A 62 1.42 13.58 -1.66
N ASP A 63 1.13 14.85 -1.36
CA ASP A 63 2.02 15.76 -0.63
C ASP A 63 1.49 16.17 0.76
N LYS A 64 0.28 15.72 1.13
CA LYS A 64 -0.44 16.21 2.32
C LYS A 64 -0.27 15.35 3.57
N ALA A 65 -0.25 14.03 3.42
CA ALA A 65 -0.25 13.11 4.55
C ALA A 65 0.21 11.71 4.15
N PHE A 66 0.91 11.03 5.06
CA PHE A 66 1.12 9.58 4.98
C PHE A 66 -0.22 8.84 5.03
N SER A 67 -0.93 8.96 6.17
CA SER A 67 -2.29 8.47 6.39
C SER A 67 -2.90 9.19 7.59
N ALA A 68 -4.19 9.55 7.50
CA ALA A 68 -4.93 10.16 8.61
C ALA A 68 -5.63 9.13 9.53
N GLY A 69 -5.31 7.83 9.41
CA GLY A 69 -5.87 6.77 10.24
C GLY A 69 -6.99 5.98 9.55
N GLY A 70 -7.96 5.48 10.31
CA GLY A 70 -9.09 4.72 9.77
C GLY A 70 -10.18 5.60 9.17
N ASP A 71 -10.81 5.14 8.09
CA ASP A 71 -11.96 5.81 7.48
C ASP A 71 -13.22 5.53 8.30
N LEU A 72 -13.68 6.53 9.06
CA LEU A 72 -14.87 6.39 9.91
C LEU A 72 -16.18 6.37 9.11
N LYS A 73 -16.16 6.79 7.84
CA LYS A 73 -17.34 6.87 6.98
C LYS A 73 -17.58 5.57 6.21
N GLU A 74 -16.53 4.77 6.01
CA GLU A 74 -16.54 3.50 5.27
C GLU A 74 -16.00 2.36 6.14
N ARG A 75 -16.74 2.02 7.21
CA ARG A 75 -16.47 0.86 8.07
C ARG A 75 -17.39 -0.30 7.75
#